data_AF-A0A3B0V0Z1-F1
#
_entry.id   AF-A0A3B0V0Z1-F1
#
_cell.length_a   1.000
_cell.length_b   1.000
_cell.length_c   1.000
_cell.angle_alpha   90.00
_cell.angle_beta   90.00
_cell.angle_gamma   90.00
#
_symmetry.space_group_name_H-M   'P 1'
#
loop_
_entity.id
_entity.type
_entity.pdbx_description
1 polymer ?
#
loop_
_entity_poly.entity_id
_entity_poly.type
_entity_poly.pdbx_seq_one_letter_code
_entity_poly.pdbx_strand_id
1 'polypeptide(L)' 'NVGKSNFSSVISIIEQIKPEKNKIISKFNSLKIRSTNAFETQALLQLKNEYCNNKRCLQCEIGKEVLKN' A
#
# COMPACT_ATOMS: atom_id res chain seq x y z
N ASN A 1 -26.10 -16.22 14.24
CA ASN A 1 -24.70 -16.69 14.19
C ASN A 1 -24.05 -16.19 12.92
N VAL A 2 -23.69 -14.90 12.88
CA VAL A 2 -23.05 -14.30 11.70
C VAL A 2 -21.66 -14.92 11.56
N GLY A 3 -21.42 -15.56 10.41
CA GLY A 3 -20.22 -16.31 10.11
C GLY A 3 -18.96 -15.50 10.37
N LYS A 4 -18.00 -16.10 11.09
CA LYS A 4 -16.65 -15.57 11.20
C LYS A 4 -16.05 -15.52 9.79
N SER A 5 -16.01 -14.33 9.18
CA SER A 5 -15.29 -14.10 7.94
C SER A 5 -13.82 -14.48 8.14
N ASN A 6 -13.37 -15.54 7.50
CA ASN A 6 -11.96 -15.96 7.54
C ASN A 6 -11.14 -15.05 6.62
N PHE A 7 -10.85 -13.83 7.08
CA PHE A 7 -10.05 -12.86 6.35
C PHE A 7 -8.63 -13.37 6.04
N SER A 8 -8.11 -14.29 6.86
CA SER A 8 -6.79 -14.89 6.64
C SER A 8 -6.68 -15.59 5.29
N SER A 9 -7.74 -16.28 4.85
CA SER A 9 -7.76 -16.96 3.55
C SER A 9 -7.70 -15.95 2.40
N VAL A 10 -8.43 -14.84 2.51
CA VAL A 10 -8.43 -13.79 1.49
C VAL A 10 -7.06 -13.11 1.41
N ILE A 11 -6.45 -12.79 2.55
CA ILE A 11 -5.10 -12.22 2.60
C ILE A 11 -4.08 -13.17 1.95
N SER A 12 -4.12 -14.46 2.28
CA SER A 12 -3.20 -15.44 1.69
C SER A 12 -3.33 -15.56 0.16
N ILE A 13 -4.53 -15.32 -0.39
CA ILE A 13 -4.77 -15.34 -1.83
C ILE A 13 -4.15 -14.09 -2.48
N ILE A 14 -4.40 -12.90 -1.92
CA ILE A 14 -3.92 -11.65 -2.52
C ILE A 14 -2.40 -11.50 -2.44
N GLU A 15 -1.75 -12.09 -1.43
CA GLU A 15 -0.30 -12.16 -1.32
C GLU A 15 0.37 -13.00 -2.43
N GLN A 16 -0.37 -13.93 -3.05
CA GLN A 16 0.14 -14.74 -4.16
C GLN A 16 -0.03 -14.08 -5.53
N ILE A 17 -0.79 -12.98 -5.60
CA ILE A 17 -1.04 -12.26 -6.85
C ILE A 17 0.12 -11.29 -7.11
N LYS A 18 0.53 -11.19 -8.37
CA LYS A 18 1.55 -10.23 -8.81
C LYS A 18 1.17 -8.79 -8.42
N PRO A 19 2.15 -7.93 -8.11
CA PRO A 19 1.89 -6.54 -7.77
C PRO A 19 1.22 -5.81 -8.94
N GLU A 20 0.30 -4.90 -8.61
CA GLU A 20 -0.35 -4.07 -9.60
C GLU A 20 0.64 -3.19 -10.37
N LYS A 21 0.40 -3.04 -11.67
CA LYS A 21 1.20 -2.21 -12.57
C LYS A 21 0.41 -0.98 -12.98
N ASN A 22 0.57 0.11 -12.23
CA ASN A 22 -0.05 1.39 -12.53
C ASN A 22 0.90 2.55 -12.18
N LYS A 23 0.53 3.78 -12.61
CA LYS A 23 1.35 4.98 -12.43
C LYS A 23 1.64 5.30 -10.95
N ILE A 24 0.72 4.99 -10.03
CA ILE A 24 0.90 5.25 -8.59
C ILE A 24 1.98 4.32 -8.04
N ILE A 25 1.91 3.02 -8.33
CA ILE A 25 2.92 2.04 -7.91
C ILE A 25 4.28 2.34 -8.55
N SER A 26 4.31 2.75 -9.82
CA SER A 26 5.56 3.19 -10.46
C SER A 26 6.21 4.38 -9.75
N LYS A 27 5.42 5.29 -9.16
CA LYS A 27 5.94 6.42 -8.39
C LYS A 27 6.52 5.96 -7.05
N PHE A 28 5.85 5.07 -6.33
CA PHE A 28 6.41 4.46 -5.12
C PHE A 28 7.71 3.69 -5.40
N ASN A 29 7.76 2.94 -6.50
CA ASN A 29 8.98 2.26 -6.95
C ASN A 29 10.13 3.26 -7.20
N SER A 30 9.86 4.44 -7.77
CA SER A 30 10.87 5.50 -7.96
C SER A 30 11.40 6.08 -6.64
N LEU A 31 10.61 5.99 -5.57
CA LEU A 31 11.01 6.32 -4.20
C LEU A 31 11.69 5.14 -3.49
N LYS A 32 12.07 4.09 -4.22
CA LYS A 32 12.68 2.84 -3.73
C LYS A 32 11.76 2.01 -2.81
N ILE A 33 10.46 2.27 -2.80
CA ILE A 33 9.45 1.49 -2.09
C ILE A 33 8.91 0.45 -3.06
N ARG A 34 9.41 -0.79 -2.96
CA ARG A 34 9.07 -1.89 -3.88
C ARG A 34 7.97 -2.76 -3.28
N SER A 35 6.99 -3.12 -4.11
CA SER A 35 5.96 -4.12 -3.77
C SER A 35 6.22 -5.44 -4.48
N THR A 36 6.01 -6.54 -3.77
CA THR A 36 6.24 -7.92 -4.22
C THR A 36 4.96 -8.65 -4.59
N ASN A 37 3.80 -8.18 -4.11
CA ASN A 37 2.50 -8.77 -4.37
C ASN A 37 1.38 -7.71 -4.42
N ALA A 38 0.16 -8.15 -4.77
CA ALA A 38 -0.99 -7.29 -4.88
C ALA A 38 -1.45 -6.71 -3.54
N PHE A 39 -1.22 -7.42 -2.43
CA PHE A 39 -1.59 -6.93 -1.10
C PHE A 39 -0.80 -5.65 -0.75
N GLU A 40 0.51 -5.68 -0.99
CA GLU A 40 1.37 -4.53 -0.79
C GLU A 40 1.02 -3.37 -1.72
N THR A 41 0.69 -3.62 -3.00
CA THR A 41 0.26 -2.53 -3.89
C THR A 41 -1.07 -1.93 -3.45
N GLN A 42 -2.01 -2.73 -2.96
CA GLN A 42 -3.25 -2.24 -2.37
C GLN A 42 -3.01 -1.42 -1.09
N ALA A 43 -2.08 -1.82 -0.23
CA ALA A 43 -1.70 -1.05 0.94
C ALA A 43 -1.11 0.32 0.55
N LEU A 44 -0.28 0.40 -0.49
CA LEU A 44 0.28 1.65 -0.99
C LEU A 44 -0.78 2.56 -1.64
N LEU A 45 -1.73 1.99 -2.38
CA LEU A 45 -2.86 2.75 -2.92
C LEU A 45 -3.69 3.35 -1.80
N GLN A 46 -3.96 2.59 -0.74
CA GLN A 46 -4.70 3.09 0.42
C GLN A 46 -3.92 4.16 1.17
N LEU A 47 -2.61 3.97 1.38
CA LEU A 47 -1.74 4.98 1.97
C LEU A 47 -1.76 6.28 1.16
N LYS A 48 -1.67 6.19 -0.18
CA LYS A 48 -1.77 7.36 -1.07
C LYS A 48 -3.10 8.08 -0.93
N ASN A 49 -4.20 7.32 -0.83
CA ASN A 49 -5.54 7.90 -0.68
C ASN A 49 -5.75 8.58 0.67
N GLU A 50 -5.38 7.90 1.76
CA GLU A 50 -5.67 8.39 3.11
C GLU A 50 -4.66 9.42 3.62
N TYR A 51 -3.43 9.39 3.13
CA TYR A 51 -2.36 10.27 3.61
C TYR A 51 -1.89 11.25 2.53
N CYS A 52 -1.40 10.75 1.39
CA CYS A 52 -0.77 11.63 0.40
C CYS A 52 -1.76 12.64 -0.21
N ASN A 53 -2.94 12.19 -0.62
CA ASN A 53 -3.97 13.08 -1.18
C ASN A 53 -4.45 14.11 -0.16
N ASN A 54 -4.53 13.71 1.11
CA ASN A 54 -4.93 14.57 2.23
C ASN A 54 -3.78 15.42 2.78
N LYS A 55 -2.60 15.40 2.16
CA LYS A 55 -1.39 16.14 2.59
C LYS A 55 -0.95 15.82 4.04
N ARG A 56 -1.25 14.63 4.53
CA ARG A 56 -0.92 14.16 5.90
C ARG A 56 0.50 13.58 6.00
N CYS A 57 1.45 14.10 5.23
CA CYS A 57 2.79 13.52 5.11
C CYS A 57 3.55 13.48 6.44
N LEU A 58 3.35 14.47 7.32
CA LEU A 58 3.94 14.48 8.67
C LEU A 58 3.38 13.39 9.61
N GLN A 59 2.23 12.79 9.26
CA GLN A 59 1.60 11.69 10.00
C GLN A 59 1.85 10.32 9.33
N CYS A 60 2.61 10.29 8.23
CA CYS A 60 2.94 9.10 7.47
C CYS A 60 4.43 8.81 7.65
N GLU A 61 4.84 7.61 8.07
CA GLU A 61 6.27 7.29 8.22
C GLU A 61 7.04 7.48 6.90
N ILE A 62 6.47 7.01 5.79
CA ILE A 62 7.05 7.23 4.46
C ILE A 62 7.13 8.74 4.15
N GLY A 63 6.08 9.48 4.45
CA GLY A 63 6.03 10.92 4.22
C GLY A 63 7.09 11.68 5.02
N LYS A 64 7.30 11.30 6.28
CA LYS A 64 8.35 11.84 7.14
C LYS A 64 9.74 11.55 6.58
N GLU A 65 10.02 10.32 6.16
CA GLU A 65 11.32 9.99 5.55
C GLU A 65 11.58 10.77 4.25
N VAL A 66 10.55 10.97 3.41
CA VAL A 66 10.67 11.76 2.18
C VAL A 66 10.99 13.23 2.48
N LEU A 67 10.40 13.79 3.55
CA LEU A 67 10.55 15.20 3.95
C LEU A 67 11.82 15.52 4.75
N LYS A 68 12.59 14.50 5.18
CA LYS A 68 13.85 14.70 5.94
C LYS A 68 15.04 15.14 5.08
N ASN A 69 14.88 15.21 3.76
CA ASN A 69 15.87 15.74 2.81
C ASN A 69 15.69 17.24 2.60
#